data_AF-A0A9E1GN91-F1
#
_entry.id   AF-A0A9E1GN91-F1
#
_cell.length_a   1.000
_cell.length_b   1.000
_cell.length_c   1.000
_cell.angle_alpha   90.00
_cell.angle_beta   90.00
_cell.angle_gamma   90.00
#
_symmetry.space_group_name_H-M   'P 1'
#
loop_
_entity.id
_entity.type
_entity.pdbx_description
1 polymer ?
#
loop_
_entity_poly.entity_id
_entity_poly.type
_entity_poly.pdbx_seq_one_letter_code
_entity_poly.pdbx_strand_id
1 'polypeptide(L)'
;MLLDLFFYYLIAVNVLGFSLFGIDKSRARRHTWRIPEKTLFAVALLGGSIGCLAGMYTFRHKTKHPSFTIGLPLILALQCFLAYWISIQ
;
A
#
# COMPACT_ATOMS: atom_id res chain seq x y z
N MET A 1 -22.81 11.14 -4.24
CA MET A 1 -21.90 12.28 -3.96
C MET A 1 -20.79 11.90 -2.97
N LEU A 2 -21.12 11.48 -1.73
CA LEU A 2 -20.11 11.10 -0.73
C LEU A 2 -19.43 9.75 -1.03
N LEU A 3 -20.19 8.76 -1.52
CA LEU A 3 -19.65 7.46 -1.96
C LEU A 3 -18.73 7.58 -3.17
N ASP A 4 -19.07 8.43 -4.13
CA ASP A 4 -18.23 8.67 -5.32
C ASP A 4 -16.88 9.27 -4.91
N LEU A 5 -16.89 10.25 -4.01
CA LEU A 5 -15.67 10.85 -3.46
C LEU A 5 -14.79 9.82 -2.74
N PHE A 6 -15.41 8.93 -1.95
CA PHE A 6 -14.69 7.85 -1.28
C PHE A 6 -14.04 6.88 -2.28
N PHE A 7 -14.74 6.55 -3.37
CA PHE A 7 -14.22 5.68 -4.42
C PHE A 7 -13.02 6.32 -5.15
N TYR A 8 -13.12 7.61 -5.51
CA TYR A 8 -12.00 8.36 -6.10
C TYR A 8 -10.81 8.49 -5.14
N TYR A 9 -11.07 8.72 -3.86
CA TYR A 9 -10.03 8.75 -2.83
C TYR A 9 -9.29 7.40 -2.74
N LEU A 10 -10.03 6.28 -2.73
CA LEU A 10 -9.43 4.94 -2.71
C LEU A 10 -8.57 4.67 -3.94
N ILE A 11 -9.03 5.06 -5.13
CA ILE A 11 -8.23 4.92 -6.35
C ILE A 11 -6.95 5.75 -6.25
N ALA A 12 -7.06 7.01 -5.82
CA ALA A 12 -5.91 7.90 -5.69
C ALA A 12 -4.87 7.35 -4.70
N VAL A 13 -5.27 6.88 -3.52
CA VAL A 13 -4.34 6.35 -2.51
C VAL A 13 -3.67 5.04 -2.96
N ASN A 14 -4.38 4.21 -3.74
CA ASN A 14 -3.79 3.00 -4.32
C ASN A 14 -2.78 3.32 -5.43
N VAL A 15 -3.08 4.28 -6.30
CA VAL A 15 -2.13 4.76 -7.33
C VAL A 15 -0.90 5.39 -6.67
N LEU A 16 -1.08 6.15 -5.59
CA LEU A 16 0.01 6.71 -4.79
C LEU A 16 0.87 5.59 -4.17
N GLY A 17 0.24 4.60 -3.54
CA GLY A 17 0.94 3.44 -2.97
C GLY A 17 1.78 2.68 -4.00
N PHE A 18 1.22 2.43 -5.19
CA PHE A 18 1.93 1.79 -6.29
C PHE A 18 3.12 2.64 -6.78
N SER A 19 2.89 3.95 -6.96
CA SER A 19 3.90 4.88 -7.45
C SER A 19 5.07 5.02 -6.47
N LEU A 20 4.79 5.04 -5.16
CA LEU A 20 5.83 5.09 -4.13
C LEU A 20 6.76 3.87 -4.19
N PHE A 21 6.23 2.67 -4.42
CA PHE A 21 7.06 1.47 -4.63
C PHE A 21 7.93 1.56 -5.89
N GLY A 22 7.40 2.13 -6.98
CA GLY A 22 8.15 2.38 -8.21
C GLY A 22 9.27 3.40 -8.00
N ILE A 23 8.99 4.49 -7.28
CA ILE A 23 9.96 5.52 -6.91
C ILE A 23 11.04 4.92 -6.00
N ASP A 24 10.67 4.12 -5.00
CA ASP A 24 11.63 3.47 -4.10
C ASP A 24 12.60 2.57 -4.88
N LYS A 25 12.09 1.78 -5.85
CA LYS A 25 12.94 0.99 -6.74
C LYS A 25 13.86 1.87 -7.61
N SER A 26 13.35 2.97 -8.15
CA SER A 26 14.15 3.91 -8.94
C SER A 26 15.27 4.54 -8.09
N ARG A 27 14.95 4.97 -6.87
CA ARG A 27 15.91 5.53 -5.91
C ARG A 27 16.95 4.50 -5.47
N ALA A 28 16.56 3.24 -5.31
CA ALA A 28 17.47 2.13 -5.02
C ALA A 28 18.47 1.89 -6.16
N ARG A 29 18.05 2.01 -7.43
CA ARG A 29 18.96 1.90 -8.59
C ARG A 29 19.92 3.10 -8.70
N ARG A 30 19.46 4.29 -8.33
CA ARG A 30 20.26 5.53 -8.37
C ARG A 30 21.17 5.71 -7.15
N HIS A 31 21.24 4.73 -6.24
CA HIS A 31 21.97 4.82 -4.96
C HIS A 31 21.62 6.07 -4.12
N THR A 32 20.39 6.58 -4.29
CA THR A 32 19.88 7.72 -3.54
C THR A 32 19.15 7.28 -2.27
N TRP A 33 18.80 8.25 -1.42
CA TRP A 33 18.07 8.02 -0.18
C TRP A 33 16.77 7.22 -0.40
N ARG A 34 16.64 6.08 0.28
CA ARG A 34 15.48 5.18 0.15
C ARG A 34 14.27 5.72 0.92
N ILE A 35 13.07 5.36 0.49
CA ILE A 35 11.84 5.77 1.20
C ILE A 35 11.75 4.98 2.51
N PRO A 36 11.52 5.65 3.66
CA PRO A 36 11.38 4.97 4.93
C PRO A 36 10.16 4.06 4.90
N GLU A 37 10.31 2.87 5.47
CA GLU A 37 9.30 1.80 5.45
C GLU A 37 7.99 2.25 6.09
N LYS A 38 8.10 3.09 7.12
CA LYS A 38 6.97 3.70 7.83
C LYS A 38 6.04 4.46 6.89
N THR A 39 6.55 5.14 5.86
CA THR A 39 5.72 5.88 4.90
C THR A 39 4.93 4.93 4.00
N LEU A 40 5.56 3.83 3.56
CA LEU A 40 4.88 2.80 2.76
C LEU A 40 3.77 2.11 3.56
N PHE A 41 4.03 1.82 4.84
CA PHE A 41 3.02 1.29 5.77
C PHE A 41 1.91 2.30 6.08
N ALA A 42 2.22 3.58 6.25
CA ALA A 42 1.22 4.62 6.46
C ALA A 42 0.26 4.72 5.27
N VAL A 43 0.77 4.70 4.04
CA VAL A 43 -0.09 4.71 2.84
C VAL A 43 -0.93 3.44 2.73
N ALA A 44 -0.38 2.27 3.10
CA ALA A 44 -1.16 1.05 3.16
C ALA A 44 -2.31 1.14 4.18
N LEU A 45 -2.06 1.70 5.36
CA LEU A 45 -3.05 1.93 6.41
C LEU A 45 -4.14 2.94 6.00
N LEU A 46 -3.79 3.96 5.22
CA LEU A 46 -4.73 4.95 4.69
C LEU A 46 -5.67 4.43 3.58
N GLY A 47 -5.50 3.16 3.16
CA GLY A 47 -6.33 2.50 2.15
C GLY A 47 -5.59 2.17 0.84
N GLY A 48 -4.28 2.46 0.76
CA GLY A 48 -3.44 2.13 -0.38
C GLY A 48 -2.83 0.73 -0.35
N SER A 49 -3.35 -0.16 0.50
CA SER A 49 -2.80 -1.50 0.77
C SER A 49 -2.71 -2.35 -0.49
N ILE A 50 -3.74 -2.32 -1.35
CA ILE A 50 -3.78 -3.04 -2.62
C ILE A 50 -2.71 -2.51 -3.59
N GLY A 51 -2.60 -1.20 -3.74
CA GLY A 51 -1.62 -0.54 -4.60
C GLY A 51 -0.18 -0.75 -4.14
N CYS A 52 0.04 -0.73 -2.82
CA CYS A 52 1.33 -1.07 -2.22
C CYS A 52 1.71 -2.55 -2.46
N LEU A 53 0.78 -3.49 -2.29
CA LEU A 53 1.02 -4.91 -2.61
C LEU A 53 1.31 -5.11 -4.10
N ALA A 54 0.47 -4.54 -4.97
CA ALA A 54 0.67 -4.59 -6.41
C ALA A 54 2.03 -4.00 -6.82
N GLY A 55 2.43 -2.88 -6.22
CA GLY A 55 3.74 -2.26 -6.43
C GLY A 55 4.88 -3.18 -5.98
N MET A 56 4.78 -3.75 -4.78
CA MET A 56 5.77 -4.67 -4.23
C MET A 56 6.03 -5.87 -5.16
N TYR A 57 4.97 -6.52 -5.64
CA TYR A 57 5.07 -7.68 -6.55
C TYR A 57 5.54 -7.28 -7.96
N THR A 58 5.00 -6.21 -8.53
CA THR A 58 5.35 -5.74 -9.89
C THR A 58 6.82 -5.33 -9.96
N PHE A 59 7.26 -4.55 -8.98
CA PHE A 59 8.64 -4.08 -8.93
C PHE A 59 9.57 -5.15 -8.35
N ARG A 60 9.06 -6.28 -7.84
CA ARG A 60 9.80 -7.32 -7.10
C ARG A 60 10.76 -6.70 -6.08
N HIS A 61 10.31 -5.61 -5.46
CA HIS A 61 11.12 -4.80 -4.56
C HIS A 61 10.67 -5.08 -3.13
N LYS A 62 11.63 -5.37 -2.24
CA LYS A 62 11.38 -5.74 -0.83
C LYS A 62 10.50 -6.97 -0.58
N THR A 63 10.37 -7.89 -1.54
CA THR A 63 9.63 -9.17 -1.38
C THR A 63 10.30 -10.19 -0.44
N LYS A 64 11.57 -9.96 -0.07
CA LYS A 64 12.29 -10.80 0.91
C LYS A 64 12.30 -10.23 2.33
N HIS A 65 11.76 -9.02 2.52
CA HIS A 65 11.69 -8.42 3.86
C HIS A 65 10.41 -8.91 4.55
N PRO A 66 10.51 -9.67 5.66
CA PRO A 66 9.34 -10.25 6.32
C PRO A 66 8.35 -9.18 6.80
N SER A 67 8.84 -8.00 7.20
CA SER A 67 8.00 -6.86 7.52
C SER A 67 7.05 -6.49 6.39
N PHE A 68 7.51 -6.49 5.13
CA PHE A 68 6.70 -6.17 3.96
C PHE A 68 5.84 -7.35 3.52
N THR A 69 6.42 -8.54 3.43
CA THR A 69 5.73 -9.75 2.95
C THR A 69 4.61 -10.19 3.90
N ILE A 70 4.73 -9.93 5.21
CA ILE A 70 3.70 -10.26 6.20
C ILE A 70 2.88 -9.02 6.57
N GLY A 71 3.54 -7.87 6.80
CA GLY A 71 2.86 -6.67 7.30
C GLY A 71 1.85 -6.06 6.31
N LEU A 72 2.15 -6.02 5.01
CA LEU A 72 1.20 -5.52 4.00
C LEU A 72 -0.06 -6.39 3.88
N PRO A 73 0.04 -7.73 3.70
CA PRO A 73 -1.16 -8.56 3.67
C PRO A 73 -1.88 -8.61 5.01
N LEU A 74 -1.18 -8.47 6.15
CA LEU A 74 -1.82 -8.35 7.46
C LEU A 74 -2.68 -7.08 7.57
N ILE A 75 -2.17 -5.94 7.11
CA ILE A 75 -2.94 -4.67 7.07
C ILE A 75 -4.15 -4.80 6.15
N LEU A 76 -3.97 -5.41 4.97
CA LEU A 76 -5.08 -5.66 4.05
C LEU A 76 -6.13 -6.58 4.67
N ALA A 77 -5.70 -7.67 5.32
CA ALA A 77 -6.60 -8.58 6.03
C ALA A 77 -7.38 -7.87 7.15
N LEU A 78 -6.71 -7.00 7.93
CA LEU A 78 -7.36 -6.20 8.96
C LEU A 78 -8.39 -5.23 8.37
N GLN A 79 -8.06 -4.56 7.26
CA GLN A 79 -9.01 -3.68 6.57
C GLN A 79 -10.22 -4.45 6.04
N CYS A 80 -10.01 -5.62 5.42
CA CYS A 80 -11.10 -6.47 4.96
C CYS A 80 -11.97 -6.97 6.12
N PHE A 81 -11.36 -7.36 7.24
CA PHE A 81 -12.08 -7.79 8.44
C PHE A 81 -12.94 -6.65 9.02
N LEU A 82 -12.37 -5.46 9.17
CA LEU A 82 -13.10 -4.27 9.64
C LEU A 82 -14.24 -3.89 8.68
N ALA A 83 -14.01 -3.93 7.37
CA ALA A 83 -15.03 -3.64 6.37
C ALA A 83 -16.18 -4.67 6.42
N TYR A 84 -15.85 -5.95 6.57
CA TYR A 84 -16.84 -7.01 6.73
C TYR A 84 -17.66 -6.84 8.01
N TRP A 85 -17.00 -6.54 9.13
CA TRP A 85 -17.66 -6.28 10.41
C TRP A 85 -18.65 -5.11 10.32
N ILE A 86 -18.22 -3.99 9.73
CA ILE A 86 -19.08 -2.83 9.49
C ILE A 86 -20.25 -3.18 8.56
N SER A 87 -20.03 -4.01 7.55
CA SER A 87 -21.08 -4.40 6.61
C SER A 87 -22.14 -5.34 7.21
N ILE A 88 -21.83 -6.02 8.31
CA ILE A 88 -22.72 -6.96 9.00
C ILE A 88 -23.59 -6.27 10.05
N GLN A 89 -23.22 -5.07 10.44
CA GLN A 89 -23.87 -4.27 11.48
C GLN A 89 -24.83 -3.26 10.88
#